data_AF-A0A5B0RDG3-F1
#
_entry.id   AF-A0A5B0RDG3-F1
#
_cell.length_a   1.000
_cell.length_b   1.000
_cell.length_c   1.000
_cell.angle_alpha   90.00
_cell.angle_beta   90.00
_cell.angle_gamma   90.00
#
_symmetry.space_group_name_H-M   'P 1'
#
loop_
_entity.id
_entity.type
_entity.pdbx_description
1 polymer ?
#
loop_
_entity_poly.entity_id
_entity_poly.type
_entity_poly.pdbx_seq_one_letter_code
_entity_poly.pdbx_strand_id
1 'polypeptide(L)'
;MRAYNAREVIDAMLQDEYIKYQDQISRLSRKENRKKLGHFKEIQFTAKEWRMIDELNQELKPFDRLTKTMEGDGPTGAFVLPNYYQMIKDLKKKEEGCDRGHALHPMYVKMIEKLQTYQDEALKCETLVMATILHPSFRLNLFTHCWPESADMAKKLLERHFKKRDKLLQKKKEDNNEISQKKSETVDEDNIFELFNSAKIEISKELEVYVKNMDRLTGPSTTDQDGLLIWWKDHASTYPVLTSLAKDYLASSGSSLVEVA
;
A
#
# COMPACT_ATOMS: atom_id res chain seq x y z
N MET A 1 -42.26 -22.27 -53.27
CA MET A 1 -42.37 -20.84 -53.66
C MET A 1 -43.16 -19.96 -52.68
N ARG A 2 -43.70 -20.47 -51.55
CA ARG A 2 -44.41 -19.64 -50.54
C ARG A 2 -43.54 -19.13 -49.38
N ALA A 3 -42.45 -19.82 -49.04
CA ALA A 3 -41.58 -19.44 -47.91
C ALA A 3 -40.64 -18.24 -48.22
N TYR A 4 -40.24 -18.05 -49.48
CA TYR A 4 -39.42 -16.89 -49.88
C TYR A 4 -40.23 -15.58 -49.83
N ASN A 5 -41.50 -15.59 -50.25
CA ASN A 5 -42.36 -14.41 -50.19
C ASN A 5 -42.66 -13.98 -48.75
N ALA A 6 -42.75 -14.91 -47.80
CA ALA A 6 -42.94 -14.57 -46.38
C ALA A 6 -41.70 -13.87 -45.79
N ARG A 7 -40.50 -14.26 -46.23
CA ARG A 7 -39.24 -13.64 -45.80
C ARG A 7 -39.10 -12.22 -46.33
N GLU A 8 -39.41 -11.98 -47.61
CA GLU A 8 -39.39 -10.63 -48.18
C GLU A 8 -40.40 -9.69 -47.51
N VAL A 9 -41.57 -10.20 -47.12
CA VAL A 9 -42.57 -9.41 -46.39
C VAL A 9 -42.10 -9.09 -44.98
N ILE A 10 -41.48 -10.04 -44.28
CA ILE A 10 -40.91 -9.80 -42.95
C ILE A 10 -39.74 -8.82 -43.04
N ASP A 11 -38.85 -8.97 -44.02
CA ASP A 11 -37.72 -8.05 -44.23
C ASP A 11 -38.21 -6.64 -44.59
N ALA A 12 -39.27 -6.53 -45.41
CA ALA A 12 -39.90 -5.25 -45.73
C ALA A 12 -40.59 -4.61 -44.51
N MET A 13 -41.26 -5.40 -43.66
CA MET A 13 -41.87 -4.91 -42.42
C MET A 13 -40.82 -4.46 -41.41
N LEU A 14 -39.73 -5.20 -41.26
CA LEU A 14 -38.59 -4.83 -40.39
C LEU A 14 -37.89 -3.56 -40.91
N GLN A 15 -37.77 -3.41 -42.23
CA GLN A 15 -37.19 -2.22 -42.83
C GLN A 15 -38.11 -1.00 -42.66
N ASP A 16 -39.43 -1.16 -42.79
CA ASP A 16 -40.40 -0.07 -42.61
C ASP A 16 -40.50 0.35 -41.13
N GLU A 17 -40.43 -0.60 -40.19
CA GLU A 17 -40.31 -0.30 -38.76
C GLU A 17 -38.98 0.40 -38.44
N TYR A 18 -37.86 -0.07 -39.01
CA TYR A 18 -36.55 0.55 -38.84
C TYR A 18 -36.54 2.01 -39.34
N ILE A 19 -37.14 2.27 -40.50
CA ILE A 19 -37.26 3.63 -41.06
C ILE A 19 -38.15 4.51 -40.17
N LYS A 20 -39.27 3.99 -39.65
CA LYS A 20 -40.13 4.72 -38.70
C LYS A 20 -39.42 5.05 -37.40
N TYR A 21 -38.63 4.13 -36.84
CA TYR A 21 -37.80 4.39 -35.66
C TYR A 21 -36.71 5.44 -35.94
N GLN A 22 -36.04 5.38 -37.09
CA GLN A 22 -35.05 6.39 -37.49
C GLN A 22 -35.68 7.77 -37.70
N ASP A 23 -36.88 7.85 -38.28
CA ASP A 23 -37.59 9.12 -38.47
C ASP A 23 -38.12 9.66 -37.12
N GLN A 24 -38.54 8.78 -36.20
CA GLN A 24 -38.92 9.18 -34.84
C GLN A 24 -37.71 9.71 -34.05
N ILE A 25 -36.55 9.06 -34.13
CA ILE A 25 -35.28 9.54 -33.55
C ILE A 25 -34.86 10.87 -34.21
N SER A 26 -35.01 11.00 -35.52
CA SER A 26 -34.69 12.22 -36.26
C SER A 26 -35.62 13.38 -35.89
N ARG A 27 -36.91 13.11 -35.66
CA ARG A 27 -37.90 14.11 -35.23
C ARG A 27 -37.71 14.51 -33.75
N LEU A 28 -37.33 13.57 -32.88
CA LEU A 28 -36.92 13.86 -31.50
C LEU A 28 -35.63 14.69 -31.47
N SER A 29 -34.66 14.36 -32.33
CA SER A 29 -33.40 15.09 -32.51
C SER A 29 -33.58 16.51 -33.06
N ARG A 30 -34.64 16.81 -33.82
CA ARG A 30 -34.92 18.18 -34.31
C ARG A 30 -35.52 19.09 -33.24
N LYS A 31 -36.06 18.56 -32.14
CA LYS A 31 -36.61 19.36 -31.03
C LYS A 31 -35.56 19.72 -29.97
N GLU A 32 -34.45 19.01 -29.88
CA GLU A 32 -33.34 19.36 -28.99
C GLU A 32 -32.05 19.65 -29.77
N ASN A 33 -31.76 20.94 -29.92
CA ASN A 33 -30.46 21.48 -30.30
C ASN A 33 -29.37 21.10 -29.27
N ARG A 34 -28.94 19.83 -29.21
CA ARG A 34 -27.75 19.45 -28.44
C ARG A 34 -26.85 18.50 -29.24
N LYS A 35 -25.72 19.07 -29.64
CA LYS A 35 -24.51 18.47 -30.20
C LYS A 35 -24.38 16.98 -29.86
N LYS A 36 -24.23 16.13 -30.87
CA LYS A 36 -23.89 14.70 -30.75
C LYS A 36 -22.63 14.56 -29.86
N LEU A 37 -22.79 14.07 -28.64
CA LEU A 37 -21.71 13.93 -27.66
C LEU A 37 -21.44 12.45 -27.41
N GLY A 38 -20.38 11.93 -28.05
CA GLY A 38 -19.69 10.67 -27.72
C GLY A 38 -20.49 9.37 -27.83
N HIS A 39 -20.03 8.43 -28.67
CA HIS A 39 -20.52 7.04 -28.69
C HIS A 39 -19.47 6.12 -28.04
N PHE A 40 -19.87 5.22 -27.14
CA PHE A 40 -19.04 4.09 -26.69
C PHE A 40 -19.87 2.80 -26.75
N LYS A 41 -19.47 1.86 -27.61
CA LYS A 41 -20.10 0.52 -27.75
C LYS A 41 -21.64 0.56 -27.77
N GLU A 42 -22.21 1.37 -28.67
CA GLU A 42 -23.67 1.48 -28.91
C GLU A 42 -24.50 2.12 -27.78
N ILE A 43 -23.88 2.47 -26.65
CA ILE A 43 -24.53 3.23 -25.56
C ILE A 43 -24.29 4.72 -25.77
N GLN A 44 -25.39 5.49 -25.82
CA GLN A 44 -25.34 6.95 -25.87
C GLN A 44 -25.31 7.50 -24.45
N PHE A 45 -24.24 8.19 -24.11
CA PHE A 45 -24.13 8.91 -22.84
C PHE A 45 -24.45 10.38 -23.03
N THR A 46 -25.29 10.90 -22.15
CA THR A 46 -25.54 12.33 -22.01
C THR A 46 -24.30 13.05 -21.49
N ALA A 47 -24.24 14.37 -21.70
CA ALA A 47 -23.20 15.22 -21.13
C ALA A 47 -23.14 15.16 -19.59
N LYS A 48 -24.26 14.81 -18.93
CA LYS A 48 -24.31 14.63 -17.49
C LYS A 48 -23.62 13.32 -17.09
N GLU A 49 -23.88 12.22 -17.80
CA GLU A 49 -23.26 10.93 -17.53
C GLU A 49 -21.76 10.94 -17.77
N TRP A 50 -21.29 11.59 -18.85
CA TRP A 50 -19.86 11.77 -19.06
C TRP A 50 -19.16 12.52 -17.92
N ARG A 51 -19.81 13.53 -17.34
CA ARG A 51 -19.27 14.24 -16.17
C ARG A 51 -19.23 13.35 -14.93
N MET A 52 -20.26 12.54 -14.69
CA MET A 52 -20.28 11.61 -13.56
C MET A 52 -19.21 10.52 -13.71
N ILE A 53 -18.96 10.04 -14.93
CA ILE A 53 -17.89 9.07 -15.22
C ILE A 53 -16.51 9.70 -14.99
N ASP A 54 -16.30 10.94 -15.44
CA ASP A 54 -15.04 11.64 -15.20
C ASP A 54 -14.80 11.85 -13.70
N GLU A 55 -15.82 12.30 -12.96
CA GLU A 55 -15.75 12.43 -11.50
C GLU A 55 -15.38 11.11 -10.81
N LEU A 56 -16.04 10.00 -11.20
CA LEU A 56 -15.71 8.67 -10.71
C LEU A 56 -14.25 8.28 -11.03
N ASN A 57 -13.78 8.56 -12.25
CA ASN A 57 -12.39 8.26 -12.63
C ASN A 57 -11.39 9.05 -11.81
N GLN A 58 -11.67 10.33 -11.49
CA GLN A 58 -10.81 11.10 -10.60
C GLN A 58 -10.78 10.51 -9.19
N GLU A 59 -11.92 10.02 -8.70
CA GLU A 59 -12.02 9.35 -7.39
C GLU A 59 -11.25 8.02 -7.32
N LEU A 60 -11.22 7.27 -8.43
CA LEU A 60 -10.51 5.98 -8.50
C LEU A 60 -9.01 6.10 -8.78
N LYS A 61 -8.57 7.23 -9.36
CA LYS A 61 -7.17 7.45 -9.75
C LYS A 61 -6.14 7.27 -8.62
N PRO A 62 -6.39 7.69 -7.36
CA PRO A 62 -5.47 7.42 -6.26
C PRO A 62 -5.30 5.92 -5.96
N PHE A 63 -6.35 5.12 -6.14
CA PHE A 63 -6.31 3.68 -5.93
C PHE A 63 -5.46 3.00 -7.00
N ASP A 64 -5.66 3.34 -8.28
CA ASP A 64 -4.84 2.83 -9.39
C ASP A 64 -3.35 3.15 -9.19
N ARG A 65 -3.04 4.39 -8.77
CA ARG A 65 -1.67 4.80 -8.45
C ARG A 65 -1.09 3.98 -7.30
N LEU A 66 -1.86 3.77 -6.24
CA LEU A 66 -1.40 2.99 -5.11
C LEU A 66 -1.17 1.52 -5.52
N THR A 67 -2.12 0.91 -6.23
CA THR A 67 -1.99 -0.47 -6.72
C THR A 67 -0.69 -0.66 -7.48
N LYS A 68 -0.38 0.22 -8.43
CA LYS A 68 0.89 0.18 -9.17
C LYS A 68 2.12 0.31 -8.28
N THR A 69 2.07 1.18 -7.26
CA THR A 69 3.16 1.32 -6.30
C THR A 69 3.33 0.07 -5.43
N MET A 70 2.24 -0.60 -5.06
CA MET A 70 2.25 -1.80 -4.22
C MET A 70 2.60 -3.08 -4.98
N GLU A 71 2.40 -3.09 -6.30
CA GLU A 71 2.82 -4.17 -7.22
C GLU A 71 4.31 -4.13 -7.56
N GLY A 72 5.04 -3.08 -7.18
CA GLY A 72 6.47 -2.98 -7.42
C GLY A 72 7.32 -3.90 -6.53
N ASP A 73 8.55 -4.15 -6.97
CA ASP A 73 9.51 -5.07 -6.33
C ASP A 73 10.22 -4.53 -5.07
N GLY A 74 9.79 -3.37 -4.56
CA GLY A 74 10.38 -2.75 -3.38
C GLY A 74 9.78 -3.28 -2.06
N PRO A 75 10.24 -2.76 -0.90
CA PRO A 75 9.72 -3.09 0.43
C PRO A 75 8.29 -2.57 0.69
N THR A 76 7.36 -2.91 -0.19
CA THR A 76 5.98 -2.41 -0.21
C THR A 76 5.18 -2.85 1.02
N GLY A 77 5.54 -3.99 1.64
CA GLY A 77 4.90 -4.49 2.87
C GLY A 77 4.89 -3.48 4.02
N ALA A 78 5.95 -2.67 4.17
CA ALA A 78 6.05 -1.65 5.21
C ALA A 78 5.08 -0.47 5.03
N PHE A 79 4.54 -0.30 3.82
CA PHE A 79 3.66 0.81 3.46
C PHE A 79 2.17 0.40 3.42
N VAL A 80 1.84 -0.89 3.50
CA VAL A 80 0.45 -1.37 3.44
C VAL A 80 -0.42 -0.71 4.51
N LEU A 81 -0.02 -0.82 5.78
CA LEU A 81 -0.78 -0.30 6.90
C LEU A 81 -0.93 1.24 6.87
N PRO A 82 0.16 2.03 6.70
CA PRO A 82 0.05 3.48 6.54
C PRO A 82 -0.89 3.90 5.41
N ASN A 83 -0.81 3.24 4.25
CA ASN A 83 -1.67 3.57 3.11
C ASN A 83 -3.14 3.27 3.39
N TYR A 84 -3.46 2.12 3.98
CA TYR A 84 -4.85 1.84 4.37
C TYR A 84 -5.39 2.87 5.36
N TYR A 85 -4.60 3.24 6.37
CA TYR A 85 -5.01 4.26 7.32
C TYR A 85 -5.31 5.60 6.64
N GLN A 86 -4.38 6.06 5.80
CA GLN A 86 -4.50 7.35 5.11
C GLN A 86 -5.69 7.36 4.14
N MET A 87 -5.89 6.30 3.36
CA MET A 87 -7.01 6.19 2.44
C MET A 87 -8.36 6.18 3.14
N ILE A 88 -8.50 5.42 4.22
CA ILE A 88 -9.75 5.39 5.00
C ILE A 88 -10.03 6.78 5.56
N LYS A 89 -9.01 7.47 6.08
CA LYS A 89 -9.15 8.85 6.59
C LYS A 89 -9.60 9.82 5.50
N ASP A 90 -9.00 9.74 4.31
CA ASP A 90 -9.35 10.62 3.19
C ASP A 90 -10.76 10.33 2.67
N LEU A 91 -11.15 9.05 2.57
CA LEU A 91 -12.51 8.66 2.16
C LEU A 91 -13.56 9.10 3.18
N LYS A 92 -13.29 8.98 4.49
CA LYS A 92 -14.21 9.48 5.53
C LYS A 92 -14.44 10.99 5.39
N LYS A 93 -13.37 11.75 5.17
CA LYS A 93 -13.49 13.20 4.91
C LYS A 93 -14.32 13.50 3.66
N LYS A 94 -14.17 12.69 2.60
CA LYS A 94 -14.99 12.82 1.38
C LYS A 94 -16.44 12.44 1.61
N GLU A 95 -16.71 11.38 2.37
CA GLU A 95 -18.06 10.93 2.73
C GLU A 95 -18.79 11.99 3.55
N GLU A 96 -18.15 12.52 4.60
CA GLU A 96 -18.70 13.58 5.45
C GLU A 96 -19.00 14.88 4.66
N GLY A 97 -18.17 15.17 3.65
CA GLY A 97 -18.35 16.33 2.77
C GLY A 97 -19.30 16.10 1.59
N CYS A 98 -19.78 14.86 1.38
CA CYS A 98 -20.62 14.50 0.24
C CYS A 98 -22.11 14.59 0.63
N ASP A 99 -22.93 15.14 -0.27
CA ASP A 99 -24.38 15.12 -0.07
C ASP A 99 -24.92 13.68 -0.09
N ARG A 100 -25.84 13.34 0.82
CA ARG A 100 -26.42 11.98 0.91
C ARG A 100 -27.21 11.57 -0.33
N GLY A 101 -27.73 12.53 -1.09
CA GLY A 101 -28.39 12.31 -2.37
C GLY A 101 -27.42 12.20 -3.55
N HIS A 102 -26.12 12.45 -3.34
CA HIS A 102 -25.11 12.34 -4.38
C HIS A 102 -24.84 10.87 -4.75
N ALA A 103 -24.65 10.60 -6.04
CA ALA A 103 -24.44 9.26 -6.55
C ALA A 103 -23.16 8.59 -6.00
N LEU A 104 -22.17 9.38 -5.56
CA LEU A 104 -20.91 8.88 -5.00
C LEU A 104 -20.97 8.59 -3.49
N HIS A 105 -21.98 9.08 -2.76
CA HIS A 105 -22.05 8.86 -1.32
C HIS A 105 -22.09 7.36 -0.96
N PRO A 106 -22.94 6.52 -1.59
CA PRO A 106 -22.93 5.07 -1.34
C PRO A 106 -21.59 4.40 -1.68
N MET A 107 -20.86 4.94 -2.66
CA MET A 107 -19.55 4.43 -3.05
C MET A 107 -18.52 4.65 -1.94
N TYR A 108 -18.45 5.85 -1.36
CA TYR A 108 -17.50 6.12 -0.26
C TYR A 108 -17.75 5.20 0.94
N VAL A 109 -19.01 5.04 1.34
CA VAL A 109 -19.39 4.11 2.43
C VAL A 109 -18.87 2.70 2.15
N LYS A 110 -19.13 2.18 0.94
CA LYS A 110 -18.70 0.81 0.55
C LYS A 110 -17.19 0.67 0.45
N MET A 111 -16.48 1.69 -0.03
CA MET A 111 -15.02 1.69 -0.10
C MET A 111 -14.39 1.69 1.30
N ILE A 112 -14.94 2.50 2.22
CA ILE A 112 -14.49 2.55 3.61
C ILE A 112 -14.67 1.18 4.28
N GLU A 113 -15.87 0.59 4.20
CA GLU A 113 -16.15 -0.75 4.74
C GLU A 113 -15.16 -1.79 4.21
N LYS A 114 -14.89 -1.77 2.91
CA LYS A 114 -13.98 -2.73 2.27
C LYS A 114 -12.54 -2.54 2.72
N LEU A 115 -12.05 -1.31 2.79
CA LEU A 115 -10.69 -1.02 3.26
C LEU A 115 -10.50 -1.30 4.74
N GLN A 116 -11.51 -1.06 5.58
CA GLN A 116 -11.46 -1.43 6.99
C GLN A 116 -11.31 -2.94 7.16
N THR A 117 -12.03 -3.73 6.36
CA THR A 117 -11.87 -5.20 6.36
C THR A 117 -10.42 -5.61 6.06
N TYR A 118 -9.82 -5.03 5.01
CA TYR A 118 -8.42 -5.34 4.67
C TYR A 118 -7.41 -4.82 5.69
N GLN A 119 -7.68 -3.67 6.30
CA GLN A 119 -6.86 -3.15 7.38
C GLN A 119 -6.87 -4.09 8.58
N ASP A 120 -8.04 -4.61 8.98
CA ASP A 120 -8.17 -5.54 10.10
C ASP A 120 -7.44 -6.88 9.83
N GLU A 121 -7.44 -7.35 8.59
CA GLU A 121 -6.66 -8.51 8.17
C GLU A 121 -5.15 -8.21 8.20
N ALA A 122 -4.73 -7.04 7.69
CA ALA A 122 -3.34 -6.63 7.67
C ALA A 122 -2.76 -6.45 9.09
N LEU A 123 -3.56 -5.92 10.03
CA LEU A 123 -3.18 -5.79 11.45
C LEU A 123 -2.98 -7.13 12.15
N LYS A 124 -3.60 -8.21 11.66
CA LYS A 124 -3.40 -9.58 12.15
C LYS A 124 -2.20 -10.27 11.49
N CYS A 125 -1.68 -9.72 10.39
CA CYS A 125 -0.54 -10.28 9.68
C CYS A 125 0.77 -9.86 10.37
N GLU A 126 1.41 -10.79 11.09
CA GLU A 126 2.69 -10.52 11.77
C GLU A 126 3.76 -9.96 10.83
N THR A 127 3.81 -10.43 9.58
CA THR A 127 4.79 -9.97 8.57
C THR A 127 4.60 -8.49 8.25
N LEU A 128 3.36 -8.04 7.98
CA LEU A 128 3.08 -6.64 7.66
C LEU A 128 3.27 -5.73 8.86
N VAL A 129 2.86 -6.19 10.05
CA VAL A 129 3.08 -5.47 11.30
C VAL A 129 4.58 -5.30 11.55
N MET A 130 5.37 -6.38 11.44
CA MET A 130 6.83 -6.32 11.61
C MET A 130 7.49 -5.41 10.56
N ALA A 131 7.13 -5.54 9.28
CA ALA A 131 7.67 -4.69 8.21
C ALA A 131 7.40 -3.20 8.49
N THR A 132 6.18 -2.87 8.94
CA THR A 132 5.79 -1.50 9.27
C THR A 132 6.55 -0.95 10.48
N ILE A 133 6.71 -1.75 11.56
CA ILE A 133 7.47 -1.34 12.75
C ILE A 133 8.97 -1.16 12.43
N LEU A 134 9.50 -1.95 11.50
CA LEU A 134 10.88 -1.85 11.04
C LEU A 134 11.11 -0.68 10.06
N HIS A 135 10.09 0.12 9.76
CA HIS A 135 10.29 1.38 9.05
C HIS A 135 10.76 2.47 10.05
N PRO A 136 11.96 3.06 9.89
CA PRO A 136 12.54 3.97 10.88
C PRO A 136 11.74 5.26 11.10
N SER A 137 10.95 5.70 10.13
CA SER A 137 10.08 6.89 10.26
C SER A 137 8.71 6.60 10.90
N PHE A 138 8.31 5.33 10.99
CA PHE A 138 7.01 4.91 11.55
C PHE A 138 7.20 4.34 12.96
N ARG A 139 8.00 3.27 13.07
CA ARG A 139 8.27 2.53 14.30
C ARG A 139 6.96 2.21 15.04
N LEU A 140 7.00 2.15 16.38
CA LEU A 140 5.79 1.98 17.18
C LEU A 140 4.92 3.25 17.22
N ASN A 141 5.46 4.42 16.90
CA ASN A 141 4.73 5.69 16.95
C ASN A 141 3.50 5.67 16.02
N LEU A 142 3.64 5.06 14.84
CA LEU A 142 2.51 4.90 13.93
C LEU A 142 1.38 4.09 14.57
N PHE A 143 1.69 2.96 15.21
CA PHE A 143 0.68 2.15 15.89
C PHE A 143 0.06 2.89 17.07
N THR A 144 0.85 3.59 17.87
CA THR A 144 0.30 4.39 18.99
C THR A 144 -0.63 5.50 18.53
N HIS A 145 -0.42 6.04 17.33
CA HIS A 145 -1.26 7.11 16.78
C HIS A 145 -2.48 6.57 16.04
N CYS A 146 -2.28 5.59 15.16
CA CYS A 146 -3.28 5.08 14.24
C CYS A 146 -4.14 3.95 14.83
N TRP A 147 -3.54 3.08 15.65
CA TRP A 147 -4.18 1.89 16.24
C TRP A 147 -3.76 1.66 17.70
N PRO A 148 -4.16 2.53 18.63
CA PRO A 148 -3.73 2.44 20.04
C PRO A 148 -4.01 1.08 20.68
N GLU A 149 -5.14 0.46 20.32
CA GLU A 149 -5.57 -0.85 20.82
C GLU A 149 -4.62 -1.99 20.41
N SER A 150 -3.97 -1.86 19.25
CA SER A 150 -3.04 -2.87 18.72
C SER A 150 -1.57 -2.56 19.05
N ALA A 151 -1.27 -1.37 19.58
CA ALA A 151 0.10 -0.91 19.81
C ALA A 151 0.88 -1.79 20.81
N ASP A 152 0.24 -2.25 21.88
CA ASP A 152 0.87 -3.16 22.86
C ASP A 152 1.18 -4.53 22.24
N MET A 153 0.27 -5.04 21.41
CA MET A 153 0.47 -6.31 20.69
C MET A 153 1.62 -6.20 19.69
N ALA A 154 1.67 -5.12 18.91
CA ALA A 154 2.75 -4.79 17.98
C ALA A 154 4.11 -4.71 18.70
N LYS A 155 4.15 -4.07 19.88
CA LYS A 155 5.36 -3.99 20.71
C LYS A 155 5.82 -5.37 21.18
N LYS A 156 4.91 -6.16 21.74
CA LYS A 156 5.20 -7.55 22.19
C LYS A 156 5.69 -8.43 21.06
N LEU A 157 5.13 -8.25 19.86
CA LEU A 157 5.56 -8.95 18.65
C LEU A 157 7.03 -8.61 18.33
N LEU A 158 7.38 -7.31 18.26
CA LEU A 158 8.75 -6.86 18.03
C LEU A 158 9.71 -7.44 19.08
N GLU A 159 9.38 -7.33 20.37
CA GLU A 159 10.20 -7.86 21.46
C GLU A 159 10.44 -9.37 21.35
N ARG A 160 9.41 -10.14 20.97
CA ARG A 160 9.50 -11.59 20.78
C ARG A 160 10.45 -11.94 19.64
N HIS A 161 10.31 -11.29 18.49
CA HIS A 161 11.19 -11.54 17.33
C HIS A 161 12.62 -11.07 17.58
N PHE A 162 12.79 -9.94 18.26
CA PHE A 162 14.09 -9.42 18.67
C PHE A 162 14.83 -10.42 19.58
N LYS A 163 14.21 -10.85 20.68
CA LYS A 163 14.81 -11.81 21.63
C LYS A 163 15.18 -13.13 20.95
N LYS A 164 14.35 -13.59 20.01
CA LYS A 164 14.63 -14.81 19.23
C LYS A 164 15.84 -14.61 18.32
N ARG A 165 15.92 -13.48 17.61
CA ARG A 165 17.02 -13.17 16.68
C ARG A 165 18.34 -12.95 17.41
N ASP A 166 18.32 -12.21 18.51
CA ASP A 166 19.50 -11.96 19.32
C ASP A 166 20.14 -13.26 19.80
N LYS A 167 19.36 -14.19 20.39
CA LYS A 167 19.84 -15.53 20.77
C LYS A 167 20.49 -16.30 19.63
N LEU A 168 19.91 -16.24 18.42
CA LEU A 168 20.48 -16.90 17.24
C LEU A 168 21.81 -16.27 16.80
N LEU A 169 21.93 -14.95 16.89
CA LEU A 169 23.16 -14.23 16.54
C LEU A 169 24.27 -14.47 17.57
N GLN A 170 23.94 -14.55 18.86
CA GLN A 170 24.93 -14.90 19.89
C GLN A 170 25.47 -16.33 19.70
N LYS A 171 24.58 -17.31 19.48
CA LYS A 171 24.99 -18.69 19.20
C LYS A 171 25.93 -18.79 17.97
N LYS A 172 25.63 -18.07 16.89
CA LYS A 172 26.52 -18.03 15.70
C LYS A 172 27.90 -17.45 15.99
N LYS A 173 28.03 -16.51 16.94
CA LYS A 173 29.33 -15.96 17.32
C LYS A 173 30.13 -16.97 18.14
N GLU A 174 29.48 -17.69 19.04
CA GLU A 174 30.09 -18.78 19.82
C GLU A 174 30.62 -19.88 18.89
N ASP A 175 29.79 -20.36 17.96
CA ASP A 175 30.16 -21.39 16.98
C ASP A 175 31.33 -20.94 16.06
N ASN A 176 31.38 -19.65 15.69
CA ASN A 176 32.45 -19.10 14.84
C ASN A 176 33.77 -18.86 15.61
N ASN A 177 33.71 -18.57 16.92
CA ASN A 177 34.88 -18.38 17.75
C ASN A 177 35.64 -19.69 18.01
N GLU A 178 34.97 -20.85 17.93
CA GLU A 178 35.63 -22.16 17.95
C GLU A 178 36.42 -22.45 16.66
N ILE A 179 36.11 -21.78 15.54
CA ILE A 179 36.77 -21.99 14.24
C ILE A 179 37.94 -20.99 14.00
N SER A 180 37.94 -19.83 14.66
CA SER A 180 38.85 -18.72 14.35
C SER A 180 39.83 -18.38 15.49
N GLN A 181 40.71 -19.31 15.86
CA GLN A 181 41.87 -19.01 16.73
C GLN A 181 43.07 -18.38 15.98
N LYS A 182 42.91 -17.79 14.79
CA LYS A 182 44.02 -17.11 14.08
C LYS A 182 43.61 -15.80 13.38
N LYS A 183 43.54 -14.74 14.20
CA LYS A 183 44.02 -13.36 13.97
C LYS A 183 43.12 -12.40 14.74
N SER A 184 43.52 -12.00 15.94
CA SER A 184 43.05 -10.75 16.52
C SER A 184 43.92 -9.62 15.96
N GLU A 185 43.32 -8.73 15.19
CA GLU A 185 43.85 -7.37 15.06
C GLU A 185 43.60 -6.69 16.41
N THR A 186 44.70 -6.36 17.09
CA THR A 186 44.68 -5.65 18.37
C THR A 186 44.20 -4.22 18.12
N VAL A 187 43.03 -3.89 18.69
CA VAL A 187 42.55 -2.51 18.80
C VAL A 187 43.46 -1.78 19.78
N ASP A 188 43.95 -0.61 19.38
CA ASP A 188 44.80 0.24 20.21
C ASP A 188 43.93 1.04 21.18
N GLU A 189 43.83 0.56 22.43
CA GLU A 189 42.99 1.16 23.48
C GLU A 189 43.41 2.60 23.84
N ASP A 190 44.59 3.07 23.41
CA ASP A 190 45.07 4.43 23.67
C ASP A 190 44.62 5.47 22.61
N ASN A 191 43.94 5.04 21.54
CA ASN A 191 43.46 5.96 20.51
C ASN A 191 42.11 6.59 20.90
N ILE A 192 42.16 7.82 21.40
CA ILE A 192 40.98 8.66 21.71
C ILE A 192 39.94 8.70 20.58
N PHE A 193 40.35 8.69 19.30
CA PHE A 193 39.41 8.72 18.18
C PHE A 193 38.69 7.38 17.99
N GLU A 194 39.34 6.25 18.29
CA GLU A 194 38.67 4.95 18.28
C GLU A 194 37.74 4.77 19.48
N LEU A 195 38.05 5.36 20.63
CA LEU A 195 37.19 5.36 21.82
C LEU A 195 35.86 6.08 21.57
N PHE A 196 35.88 7.21 20.87
CA PHE A 196 34.65 7.97 20.56
C PHE A 196 33.87 7.39 19.36
N ASN A 197 34.55 6.74 18.40
CA ASN A 197 33.89 6.05 17.30
C ASN A 197 33.35 4.65 17.68
N SER A 198 33.81 4.07 18.78
CA SER A 198 33.40 2.76 19.28
C SER A 198 32.23 2.80 20.27
N ALA A 199 31.59 3.96 20.47
CA ALA A 199 30.34 4.11 21.22
C ALA A 199 29.17 3.40 20.49
N LYS A 200 29.28 2.08 20.38
CA LYS A 200 28.26 1.18 19.88
C LYS A 200 27.18 1.12 20.93
N ILE A 201 25.93 1.21 20.48
CA ILE A 201 24.80 0.90 21.34
C ILE A 201 25.01 -0.53 21.83
N GLU A 202 25.07 -0.68 23.15
CA GLU A 202 25.11 -1.99 23.78
C GLU A 202 23.91 -2.80 23.27
N ILE A 203 24.12 -4.02 22.76
CA ILE A 203 23.06 -4.81 22.10
C ILE A 203 21.81 -4.94 23.00
N SER A 204 22.02 -4.97 24.31
CA SER A 204 20.96 -4.96 25.34
C SER A 204 20.04 -3.73 25.30
N LYS A 205 20.54 -2.59 24.82
CA LYS A 205 19.84 -1.31 24.71
C LYS A 205 19.34 -1.01 23.29
N GLU A 206 19.74 -1.80 22.29
CA GLU A 206 19.38 -1.61 20.87
C GLU A 206 17.87 -1.41 20.68
N LEU A 207 17.08 -2.35 21.22
CA LEU A 207 15.62 -2.33 21.10
C LEU A 207 15.00 -1.11 21.79
N GLU A 208 15.51 -0.73 22.96
CA GLU A 208 15.00 0.41 23.72
C GLU A 208 15.28 1.73 22.97
N VAL A 209 16.49 1.89 22.44
CA VAL A 209 16.87 3.08 21.67
C VAL A 209 16.00 3.22 20.42
N TYR A 210 15.77 2.12 19.69
CA TYR A 210 14.93 2.13 18.50
C TYR A 210 13.47 2.45 18.84
N VAL A 211 12.88 1.75 19.81
CA VAL A 211 11.46 1.92 20.19
C VAL A 211 11.17 3.31 20.74
N LYS A 212 12.08 3.90 21.51
CA LYS A 212 11.91 5.23 22.11
C LYS A 212 12.37 6.38 21.22
N ASN A 213 12.88 6.09 20.02
CA ASN A 213 13.46 7.10 19.11
C ASN A 213 14.56 7.95 19.76
N MET A 214 15.37 7.32 20.62
CA MET A 214 16.43 8.01 21.37
C MET A 214 17.68 8.27 20.51
N ASP A 215 17.75 7.64 19.33
CA ASP A 215 18.85 7.77 18.37
C ASP A 215 18.89 9.12 17.65
N ARG A 216 17.77 9.85 17.61
CA ARG A 216 17.61 11.12 16.88
C ARG A 216 18.03 11.06 15.42
N LEU A 217 18.08 9.84 14.85
CA LEU A 217 18.45 9.62 13.46
C LEU A 217 17.28 10.06 12.57
N THR A 218 17.58 10.78 11.50
CA THR A 218 16.57 11.10 10.51
C THR A 218 16.22 9.81 9.76
N GLY A 219 14.95 9.41 9.81
CA GLY A 219 14.45 8.28 9.04
C GLY A 219 14.42 8.59 7.54
N PRO A 220 14.31 7.56 6.69
CA PRO A 220 14.08 7.75 5.26
C PRO A 220 12.76 8.48 5.01
N SER A 221 12.59 9.05 3.81
CA SER A 221 11.28 9.60 3.44
C SER A 221 10.20 8.53 3.58
N THR A 222 9.03 8.91 4.09
CA THR A 222 7.89 8.01 4.31
C THR A 222 7.29 7.46 3.01
N THR A 223 7.82 7.85 1.85
CA THR A 223 7.43 7.39 0.52
C THR A 223 8.58 6.79 -0.27
N ASP A 224 9.80 6.78 0.27
CA ASP A 224 11.02 6.33 -0.42
C ASP A 224 11.36 4.89 -0.05
N GLN A 225 11.08 3.99 -0.98
CA GLN A 225 11.31 2.55 -0.83
C GLN A 225 12.80 2.20 -0.85
N ASP A 226 13.59 2.83 -1.72
CA ASP A 226 15.02 2.57 -1.84
C ASP A 226 15.78 3.14 -0.65
N GLY A 227 15.40 4.36 -0.23
CA GLY A 227 15.94 5.01 0.95
C GLY A 227 15.76 4.19 2.23
N LEU A 228 14.68 3.40 2.33
CA LEU A 228 14.46 2.50 3.47
C LEU A 228 15.53 1.41 3.58
N LEU A 229 15.88 0.77 2.47
CA LEU A 229 16.90 -0.28 2.46
C LEU A 229 18.30 0.28 2.67
N ILE A 230 18.59 1.44 2.07
CA ILE A 230 19.85 2.17 2.26
C ILE A 230 20.03 2.54 3.73
N TRP A 231 18.98 3.05 4.38
CA TRP A 231 19.04 3.42 5.80
C TRP A 231 19.44 2.23 6.68
N TRP A 232 18.84 1.06 6.47
CA TRP A 232 19.19 -0.15 7.23
C TRP A 232 20.61 -0.66 6.94
N LYS A 233 21.11 -0.45 5.72
CA LYS A 233 22.50 -0.75 5.37
C LYS A 233 23.48 0.14 6.11
N ASP A 234 23.20 1.44 6.17
CA ASP A 234 24.09 2.43 6.79
C ASP A 234 24.11 2.34 8.32
N HIS A 235 23.00 1.90 8.92
CA HIS A 235 22.85 1.77 10.38
C HIS A 235 23.00 0.33 10.88
N ALA A 236 23.53 -0.57 10.04
CA ALA A 236 23.68 -1.98 10.36
C ALA A 236 24.56 -2.25 11.59
N SER A 237 25.59 -1.42 11.81
CA SER A 237 26.47 -1.51 12.98
C SER A 237 25.80 -1.01 14.27
N THR A 238 24.87 -0.06 14.15
CA THR A 238 24.14 0.54 15.26
C THR A 238 23.00 -0.36 15.73
N TYR A 239 22.37 -1.06 14.77
CA TYR A 239 21.20 -1.91 14.99
C TYR A 239 21.40 -3.33 14.46
N PRO A 240 22.35 -4.11 14.99
CA PRO A 240 22.71 -5.41 14.40
C PRO A 240 21.55 -6.43 14.41
N VAL A 241 20.75 -6.49 15.47
CA VAL A 241 19.64 -7.45 15.58
C VAL A 241 18.46 -6.99 14.73
N LEU A 242 18.08 -5.72 14.81
CA LEU A 242 16.96 -5.15 14.06
C LEU A 242 17.25 -5.10 12.56
N THR A 243 18.49 -4.81 12.15
CA THR A 243 18.89 -4.89 10.72
C THR A 243 18.74 -6.31 10.19
N SER A 244 19.08 -7.31 11.02
CA SER A 244 18.89 -8.71 10.64
C SER A 244 17.40 -9.04 10.47
N LEU A 245 16.52 -8.50 11.31
CA LEU A 245 15.07 -8.64 11.13
C LEU A 245 14.55 -7.87 9.90
N ALA A 246 15.04 -6.64 9.70
CA ALA A 246 14.67 -5.79 8.56
C ALA A 246 14.92 -6.48 7.23
N LYS A 247 16.05 -7.19 7.09
CA LYS A 247 16.35 -8.00 5.89
C LYS A 247 15.30 -9.06 5.59
N ASP A 248 14.68 -9.66 6.60
CA ASP A 248 13.69 -10.72 6.41
C ASP A 248 12.28 -10.17 6.19
N TYR A 249 11.91 -9.11 6.92
CA TYR A 249 10.55 -8.58 6.92
C TYR A 249 10.31 -7.48 5.88
N LEU A 250 11.32 -6.68 5.54
CA LEU A 250 11.18 -5.65 4.50
C LEU A 250 11.22 -6.24 3.09
N ALA A 251 11.67 -7.49 2.93
CA ALA A 251 11.50 -8.22 1.68
C ALA A 251 10.05 -8.66 1.42
N SER A 252 9.11 -8.39 2.35
CA SER A 252 7.70 -8.71 2.13
C SER A 252 7.06 -7.75 1.14
N SER A 253 6.37 -8.33 0.15
CA SER A 253 5.52 -7.56 -0.76
C SER A 253 4.15 -7.30 -0.12
N GLY A 254 3.61 -6.12 -0.39
CA GLY A 254 2.24 -5.76 -0.07
C GLY A 254 1.20 -6.28 -1.07
N SER A 255 1.64 -6.94 -2.16
CA SER A 255 0.77 -7.56 -3.16
C SER A 255 1.07 -9.05 -3.30
N SER A 256 0.04 -9.86 -3.50
CA SER A 256 0.19 -11.27 -3.88
C SER A 256 0.50 -11.48 -5.37
N LEU A 257 0.58 -10.40 -6.15
CA LEU A 257 0.81 -10.40 -7.61
C LEU A 257 2.27 -10.07 -7.98
N VAL A 258 3.25 -10.40 -7.14
CA VAL A 258 4.65 -10.27 -7.56
C VAL A 258 4.89 -11.26 -8.69
N GLU A 259 5.02 -10.76 -9.92
CA GLU A 259 5.48 -11.57 -11.04
C GLU A 259 6.91 -12.03 -10.72
N VAL A 260 7.06 -13.32 -10.46
CA VAL A 260 8.37 -13.95 -10.35
C VAL A 260 8.96 -13.95 -11.76
N ALA A 261 9.83 -12.98 -12.05
CA ALA A 261 10.63 -12.93 -13.26
C ALA A 261 11.84 -13.88 -13.18
#